data_AF-A0A2S4W114-F1
#
_entry.id   AF-A0A2S4W114-F1
#
_cell.length_a   1.000
_cell.length_b   1.000
_cell.length_c   1.000
_cell.angle_alpha   90.00
_cell.angle_beta   90.00
_cell.angle_gamma   90.00
#
_symmetry.space_group_name_H-M   'P 1'
#
loop_
_entity.id
_entity.type
_entity.pdbx_description
1 polymer ?
#
loop_
_entity_poly.entity_id
_entity_poly.type
_entity_poly.pdbx_seq_one_letter_code
_entity_poly.pdbx_strand_id
1 'polypeptide(L)'
;MRKAYATKVKTDMGEGIEHINHWVAKAFGHLLDQYKEILMNCPTLNCHLKHKAQQIVLVRHAVIATGQVTAPTSVYFLEAALVGPYVKYSSNIDFSIPENQPGMDMDLFQILDAFTHWTYNQSNGKYLMSDLQGVGPMLTDPQILDMDPKWKH
;
A
#
# COMPACT_ATOMS: atom_id res chain seq x y z
N MET A 1 -0.39 7.54 22.39
CA MET A 1 -1.01 8.41 21.37
C MET A 1 0.00 9.48 20.97
N ARG A 2 0.54 9.41 19.73
CA ARG A 2 1.44 10.37 19.03
C ARG A 2 1.80 9.67 17.70
N LYS A 3 1.80 10.26 16.50
CA LYS A 3 1.64 11.62 15.97
C LYS A 3 0.51 11.60 14.92
N ALA A 4 -0.33 12.63 14.88
CA ALA A 4 -1.08 12.95 13.67
C ALA A 4 -0.13 13.70 12.73
N TYR A 5 -0.03 13.28 11.47
CA TYR A 5 0.70 14.03 10.47
C TYR A 5 -0.27 15.01 9.80
N ALA A 6 0.11 16.28 9.71
CA ALA A 6 -0.51 17.19 8.77
C ALA A 6 0.02 16.79 7.38
N THR A 7 -0.75 15.98 6.66
CA THR A 7 -0.37 15.55 5.32
C THR A 7 -0.59 16.71 4.35
N LYS A 8 0.49 17.19 3.71
CA LYS A 8 0.37 18.01 2.49
C LYS A 8 0.03 17.07 1.34
N VAL A 9 -1.16 17.27 0.78
CA VAL A 9 -1.73 16.47 -0.29
C VAL A 9 -0.89 16.60 -1.56
N LYS A 10 -0.46 15.48 -2.14
CA LYS A 10 0.33 15.43 -3.39
C LYS A 10 -0.53 15.30 -4.65
N THR A 11 -1.85 15.27 -4.53
CA THR A 11 -2.77 15.19 -5.66
C THR A 11 -4.00 16.04 -5.35
N ASP A 12 -4.00 17.26 -5.85
CA ASP A 12 -5.13 18.18 -5.79
C ASP A 12 -6.08 17.85 -6.95
N MET A 13 -7.18 17.18 -6.64
CA MET A 13 -8.33 17.04 -7.52
C MET A 13 -9.49 17.59 -6.71
N GLY A 14 -10.06 18.72 -7.15
CA GLY A 14 -11.15 19.39 -6.46
C GLY A 14 -12.26 18.42 -6.05
N GLU A 15 -12.76 18.62 -4.83
CA GLU A 15 -13.83 17.84 -4.17
C GLU A 15 -13.51 16.35 -3.88
N GLY A 16 -12.69 16.09 -2.86
CA GLY A 16 -12.79 14.81 -2.13
C GLY A 16 -11.49 14.10 -1.75
N ILE A 17 -10.59 14.77 -1.04
CA ILE A 17 -9.35 14.18 -0.50
C ILE A 17 -9.62 12.99 0.43
N GLU A 18 -10.72 13.00 1.19
CA GLU A 18 -11.16 11.90 2.07
C GLU A 18 -11.43 10.60 1.32
N HIS A 19 -11.90 10.70 0.09
CA HIS A 19 -12.28 9.54 -0.70
C HIS A 19 -11.05 8.79 -1.22
N ILE A 20 -10.02 9.50 -1.71
CA ILE A 20 -8.94 8.87 -2.49
C ILE A 20 -8.10 7.90 -1.64
N ASN A 21 -7.55 8.33 -0.50
CA ASN A 21 -6.70 7.45 0.33
C ASN A 21 -7.48 6.25 0.90
N HIS A 22 -8.74 6.46 1.27
CA HIS A 22 -9.60 5.40 1.76
C HIS A 22 -9.91 4.36 0.66
N TRP A 23 -10.18 4.82 -0.57
CA TRP A 23 -10.39 3.95 -1.74
C TRP A 23 -9.11 3.23 -2.16
N VAL A 24 -7.95 3.90 -2.09
CA VAL A 24 -6.64 3.28 -2.32
C VAL A 24 -6.41 2.13 -1.35
N ALA A 25 -6.61 2.35 -0.04
CA ALA A 25 -6.46 1.30 0.96
C ALA A 25 -7.45 0.13 0.75
N LYS A 26 -8.70 0.42 0.36
CA LYS A 26 -9.69 -0.62 0.02
C LYS A 26 -9.31 -1.43 -1.22
N ALA A 27 -8.93 -0.75 -2.30
CA ALA A 27 -8.51 -1.37 -3.55
C ALA A 27 -7.24 -2.21 -3.34
N PHE A 28 -6.29 -1.68 -2.56
CA PHE A 28 -5.10 -2.40 -2.12
C PHE A 28 -5.45 -3.68 -1.39
N GLY A 29 -6.27 -3.60 -0.34
CA GLY A 29 -6.69 -4.77 0.44
C GLY A 29 -7.32 -5.84 -0.44
N HIS A 30 -8.22 -5.44 -1.35
CA HIS A 30 -8.87 -6.36 -2.29
C HIS A 30 -7.87 -7.05 -3.23
N LEU A 31 -6.95 -6.30 -3.84
CA LEU A 31 -5.94 -6.87 -4.75
C LEU A 31 -4.93 -7.74 -4.00
N LEU A 32 -4.55 -7.38 -2.77
CA LEU A 32 -3.69 -8.19 -1.93
C LEU A 32 -4.34 -9.54 -1.60
N ASP A 33 -5.63 -9.56 -1.29
CA ASP A 33 -6.35 -10.80 -0.98
C ASP A 33 -6.46 -11.72 -2.21
N GLN A 34 -6.76 -11.16 -3.39
CA GLN A 34 -6.72 -11.92 -4.65
C GLN A 34 -5.32 -12.50 -4.92
N TYR A 35 -4.27 -11.71 -4.72
CA TYR A 35 -2.91 -12.17 -4.92
C TYR A 35 -2.54 -13.30 -3.96
N LYS A 36 -2.89 -13.18 -2.67
CA LYS A 36 -2.70 -14.26 -1.70
C LYS A 36 -3.42 -15.54 -2.10
N GLU A 37 -4.66 -15.44 -2.59
CA GLU A 37 -5.42 -16.60 -3.07
C GLU A 37 -4.67 -17.34 -4.19
N ILE A 38 -4.10 -16.60 -5.14
CA ILE A 38 -3.25 -17.17 -6.21
C ILE A 38 -2.03 -17.87 -5.62
N LEU A 39 -1.33 -17.22 -4.68
CA LEU A 39 -0.15 -17.82 -4.04
C LEU A 39 -0.49 -19.11 -3.28
N MET A 40 -1.64 -19.15 -2.59
CA MET A 40 -2.06 -20.34 -1.84
C MET A 40 -2.32 -21.53 -2.75
N ASN A 41 -2.93 -21.27 -3.91
CA ASN A 41 -3.25 -22.28 -4.90
C ASN A 41 -2.09 -22.65 -5.84
N CYS A 42 -0.95 -21.96 -5.75
CA CYS A 42 0.24 -22.28 -6.55
C CYS A 42 0.91 -23.58 -6.03
N PRO A 43 0.94 -24.68 -6.81
CA PRO A 43 1.45 -25.96 -6.35
C PRO A 43 2.98 -25.98 -6.21
N THR A 44 3.68 -25.13 -6.95
CA THR A 44 5.15 -25.05 -6.98
C THR A 44 5.71 -24.09 -5.93
N LEU A 45 4.86 -23.24 -5.33
CA LEU A 45 5.31 -22.30 -4.32
C LEU A 45 5.55 -23.01 -2.98
N ASN A 46 6.73 -22.80 -2.39
CA ASN A 46 7.10 -23.36 -1.11
C ASN A 46 6.12 -22.94 0.00
N CYS A 47 5.71 -23.88 0.86
CA CYS A 47 4.84 -23.64 2.02
C CYS A 47 5.33 -22.51 2.95
N HIS A 48 6.65 -22.33 3.10
CA HIS A 48 7.22 -21.21 3.87
C HIS A 48 6.83 -19.84 3.30
N LEU A 49 6.96 -19.67 1.97
CA LEU A 49 6.57 -18.43 1.29
C LEU A 49 5.05 -18.23 1.34
N LYS A 50 4.27 -19.31 1.25
CA LYS A 50 2.81 -19.25 1.43
C LYS A 50 2.45 -18.72 2.82
N HIS A 51 3.06 -19.28 3.86
CA HIS A 51 2.83 -18.83 5.23
C HIS A 51 3.20 -17.36 5.41
N LYS A 52 4.35 -16.92 4.87
CA LYS A 52 4.74 -15.51 4.89
C LYS A 52 3.74 -14.60 4.16
N ALA A 53 3.29 -15.00 2.96
CA ALA A 53 2.31 -14.23 2.20
C ALA A 53 0.98 -14.05 2.94
N GLN A 54 0.51 -15.08 3.66
CA GLN A 54 -0.72 -15.01 4.46
C GLN A 54 -0.63 -14.02 5.62
N GLN A 55 0.58 -13.76 6.14
CA GLN A 55 0.79 -12.82 7.24
C GLN A 55 0.72 -11.35 6.78
N ILE A 56 0.85 -11.08 5.49
CA ILE A 56 0.87 -9.72 4.94
C ILE A 56 -0.48 -9.05 5.20
N VAL A 57 -0.50 -7.89 5.83
CA VAL A 57 -1.74 -7.15 6.13
C VAL A 57 -1.52 -5.66 5.93
N LEU A 58 -2.57 -4.96 5.48
CA LEU A 58 -2.61 -3.51 5.55
C LEU A 58 -3.01 -3.10 6.97
N VAL A 59 -2.28 -2.17 7.58
CA VAL A 59 -2.64 -1.65 8.90
C VAL A 59 -4.02 -1.00 8.87
N ARG A 60 -4.71 -1.01 10.01
CA ARG A 60 -5.99 -0.32 10.15
C ARG A 60 -5.78 1.17 9.99
N HIS A 61 -6.53 1.77 9.07
CA HIS A 61 -6.60 3.21 8.87
C HIS A 61 -7.98 3.75 9.23
N ALA A 62 -8.04 5.04 9.55
CA ALA A 62 -9.26 5.79 9.81
C ALA A 62 -9.16 7.19 9.22
N VAL A 63 -10.28 7.70 8.72
CA VAL A 63 -10.42 9.11 8.34
C VAL A 63 -11.23 9.79 9.43
N ILE A 64 -10.70 10.89 9.97
CA ILE A 64 -11.38 11.72 10.96
C ILE A 64 -11.58 13.10 10.36
N ALA A 65 -12.85 13.47 10.18
CA ALA A 65 -13.25 14.81 9.85
C ALA A 65 -13.66 15.58 11.12
N THR A 66 -13.28 16.84 11.21
CA THR A 66 -13.71 17.77 12.27
C THR A 66 -14.46 18.95 11.64
N GLY A 67 -15.41 19.54 12.36
CA GLY A 67 -16.30 20.57 11.83
C GLY A 67 -17.67 20.02 11.42
N GLN A 68 -18.34 20.66 10.46
CA GLN A 68 -19.64 20.22 9.96
C GLN A 68 -19.47 19.00 9.05
N VAL A 69 -20.32 17.98 9.17
CA VAL A 69 -20.22 16.75 8.39
C VAL A 69 -20.30 17.01 6.88
N THR A 70 -21.08 18.01 6.47
CA THR A 70 -21.24 18.42 5.07
C THR A 70 -20.19 19.42 4.58
N ALA A 71 -19.36 19.95 5.49
CA ALA A 71 -18.32 20.94 5.20
C ALA A 71 -17.22 20.86 6.28
N PRO A 72 -16.39 19.80 6.26
CA PRO A 72 -15.39 19.59 7.29
C PRO A 72 -14.32 20.68 7.25
N THR A 73 -13.94 21.16 8.44
CA THR A 73 -12.91 22.20 8.63
C THR A 73 -11.50 21.61 8.57
N SER A 74 -11.33 20.37 9.03
CA SER A 74 -10.05 19.66 8.95
C SER A 74 -10.27 18.17 8.84
N VAL A 75 -9.42 17.53 8.04
CA VAL A 75 -9.46 16.10 7.73
C VAL A 75 -8.12 15.49 8.15
N TYR A 76 -8.19 14.40 8.89
CA TYR A 76 -7.03 13.67 9.40
C TYR A 76 -7.09 12.22 8.95
N PHE A 77 -5.93 11.68 8.58
CA PHE A 77 -5.74 10.25 8.36
C PHE A 77 -4.97 9.69 9.54
N LEU A 78 -5.52 8.65 10.16
CA LEU A 78 -4.90 7.94 11.26
C LEU A 78 -4.65 6.49 10.85
N GLU A 79 -3.57 5.93 11.36
CA GLU A 79 -3.20 4.53 11.18
C GLU A 79 -2.72 3.93 12.50
N ALA A 80 -2.72 2.60 12.58
CA ALA A 80 -2.08 1.91 13.70
C ALA A 80 -0.57 2.17 13.67
N ALA A 81 -0.01 2.61 14.80
CA ALA A 81 1.42 2.86 14.92
C ALA A 81 2.20 1.55 14.80
N LEU A 82 3.14 1.52 13.85
CA LEU A 82 4.05 0.40 13.66
C LEU A 82 5.26 0.52 14.58
N VAL A 83 5.61 -0.56 15.28
CA VAL A 83 6.77 -0.63 16.18
C VAL A 83 7.75 -1.65 15.64
N GLY A 84 8.94 -1.20 15.24
CA GLY A 84 9.99 -2.04 14.69
C GLY A 84 10.77 -1.34 13.58
N PRO A 85 11.68 -2.07 12.90
CA PRO A 85 12.44 -1.53 11.79
C PRO A 85 11.50 -1.28 10.60
N TYR A 86 11.33 -0.01 10.26
CA TYR A 86 10.54 0.39 9.10
C TYR A 86 11.35 0.20 7.82
N VAL A 87 10.76 -0.46 6.84
CA VAL A 87 11.38 -0.86 5.59
C VAL A 87 10.47 -0.54 4.42
N LYS A 88 11.08 -0.22 3.29
CA LYS A 88 10.41 0.01 2.01
C LYS A 88 10.74 -1.14 1.07
N TYR A 89 9.73 -1.88 0.61
CA TYR A 89 9.87 -3.04 -0.28
C TYR A 89 9.68 -2.69 -1.74
N SER A 90 8.86 -1.67 -2.07
CA SER A 90 8.81 -1.08 -3.40
C SER A 90 8.60 0.44 -3.31
N SER A 91 8.94 1.16 -4.37
CA SER A 91 8.94 2.62 -4.40
C SER A 91 8.28 3.14 -5.66
N ASN A 92 7.59 4.26 -5.50
CA ASN A 92 6.79 4.93 -6.53
C ASN A 92 7.60 5.79 -7.50
N ILE A 93 8.92 5.93 -7.29
CA ILE A 93 9.80 6.80 -8.08
C ILE A 93 11.04 6.05 -8.58
N ASP A 94 11.51 5.06 -7.84
CA ASP A 94 12.69 4.26 -8.17
C ASP A 94 12.51 2.84 -7.64
N PHE A 95 12.36 1.88 -8.55
CA PHE A 95 12.19 0.46 -8.19
C PHE A 95 13.51 -0.22 -7.80
N SER A 96 14.64 0.49 -7.88
CA SER A 96 15.97 -0.02 -7.50
C SER A 96 16.19 0.04 -5.99
N ILE A 97 15.35 -0.66 -5.22
CA ILE A 97 15.46 -0.69 -3.77
C ILE A 97 16.65 -1.56 -3.33
N PRO A 98 17.51 -1.09 -2.41
CA PRO A 98 18.58 -1.91 -1.85
C PRO A 98 18.02 -3.14 -1.11
N GLU A 99 18.36 -4.32 -1.61
CA GLU A 99 17.90 -5.62 -1.08
C GLU A 99 18.33 -5.91 0.37
N ASN A 100 19.26 -5.14 0.95
CA ASN A 100 19.83 -5.43 2.28
C ASN A 100 19.69 -4.29 3.28
N GLN A 101 18.59 -3.52 3.21
CA GLN A 101 18.35 -2.51 4.23
C GLN A 101 18.12 -3.17 5.62
N PRO A 102 18.63 -2.59 6.71
CA PRO A 102 18.45 -3.14 8.05
C PRO A 102 16.98 -3.40 8.41
N GLY A 103 16.67 -4.65 8.78
CA GLY A 103 15.32 -5.09 9.15
C GLY A 103 14.45 -5.55 7.98
N MET A 104 14.95 -5.55 6.75
CA MET A 104 14.23 -6.11 5.60
C MET A 104 14.22 -7.64 5.68
N ASP A 105 13.03 -8.20 5.46
CA ASP A 105 12.84 -9.62 5.24
C ASP A 105 12.86 -9.88 3.74
N MET A 106 13.85 -10.64 3.26
CA MET A 106 14.05 -10.92 1.84
C MET A 106 12.91 -11.71 1.20
N ASP A 107 12.25 -12.59 1.94
CA ASP A 107 11.11 -13.32 1.41
C ASP A 107 9.92 -12.36 1.22
N LEU A 108 9.70 -11.44 2.19
CA LEU A 108 8.65 -10.42 2.05
C LEU A 108 8.97 -9.46 0.90
N PHE A 109 10.23 -9.05 0.74
CA PHE A 109 10.66 -8.24 -0.39
C PHE A 109 10.30 -8.89 -1.72
N GLN A 110 10.67 -10.16 -1.93
CA GLN A 110 10.37 -10.89 -3.16
C GLN A 110 8.86 -11.04 -3.40
N ILE A 111 8.09 -11.36 -2.35
CA ILE A 111 6.62 -11.50 -2.47
C ILE A 111 5.98 -10.15 -2.85
N LEU A 112 6.43 -9.05 -2.25
CA LEU A 112 5.87 -7.72 -2.46
C LEU A 112 6.30 -7.11 -3.80
N ASP A 113 7.54 -7.35 -4.22
CA ASP A 113 7.99 -6.96 -5.57
C ASP A 113 7.20 -7.72 -6.66
N ALA A 114 7.00 -9.03 -6.46
CA ALA A 114 6.14 -9.82 -7.33
C ALA A 114 4.67 -9.36 -7.30
N PHE A 115 4.17 -8.84 -6.17
CA PHE A 115 2.84 -8.24 -6.07
C PHE A 115 2.73 -6.96 -6.91
N THR A 116 3.72 -6.06 -6.84
CA THR A 116 3.81 -4.89 -7.71
C THR A 116 3.72 -5.30 -9.19
N HIS A 117 4.53 -6.27 -9.61
CA HIS A 117 4.51 -6.76 -10.99
C HIS A 117 3.19 -7.47 -11.36
N TRP A 118 2.62 -8.26 -10.45
CA TRP A 118 1.35 -8.95 -10.67
C TRP A 118 0.20 -7.97 -10.91
N THR A 119 0.10 -6.90 -10.11
CA THR A 119 -0.97 -5.88 -10.29
C THR A 119 -0.88 -5.15 -11.63
N TYR A 120 0.34 -4.90 -12.12
CA TYR A 120 0.55 -4.37 -13.47
C TYR A 120 0.03 -5.31 -14.56
N ASN A 121 0.35 -6.60 -14.48
CA ASN A 121 -0.12 -7.58 -15.46
C ASN A 121 -1.63 -7.80 -15.38
N GLN A 122 -2.17 -7.94 -14.16
CA GLN A 122 -3.60 -8.16 -13.93
C GLN A 122 -4.46 -7.00 -14.46
N SER A 123 -3.92 -5.78 -14.43
CA SER A 123 -4.59 -4.59 -14.95
C SER A 123 -4.42 -4.39 -16.46
N ASN A 124 -3.70 -5.28 -17.15
CA ASN A 124 -3.23 -5.11 -18.54
C ASN A 124 -2.44 -3.80 -18.72
N GLY A 125 -1.54 -3.52 -17.78
CA GLY A 125 -0.64 -2.39 -17.80
C GLY A 125 -1.28 -1.03 -17.48
N LYS A 126 -2.51 -1.01 -16.95
CA LYS A 126 -3.25 0.23 -16.65
C LYS A 126 -2.85 0.85 -15.32
N TYR A 127 -2.51 0.03 -14.34
CA TYR A 127 -2.08 0.49 -13.03
C TYR A 127 -1.18 -0.53 -12.36
N LEU A 128 -0.41 -0.09 -11.36
CA LEU A 128 0.33 -0.98 -10.47
C LEU A 128 0.29 -0.48 -9.03
N MET A 129 0.41 -1.42 -8.09
CA MET A 129 0.59 -1.12 -6.67
C MET A 129 2.07 -0.86 -6.38
N SER A 130 2.34 0.27 -5.73
CA SER A 130 3.68 0.69 -5.32
C SER A 130 3.66 1.27 -3.92
N ASP A 131 4.80 1.82 -3.49
CA ASP A 131 5.03 2.33 -2.14
C ASP A 131 4.74 1.26 -1.07
N LEU A 132 5.11 0.00 -1.35
CA LEU A 132 4.93 -1.10 -0.39
C LEU A 132 5.94 -0.94 0.73
N GLN A 133 5.49 -0.59 1.93
CA GLN A 133 6.34 -0.23 3.05
C GLN A 133 5.68 -0.53 4.39
N GLY A 134 6.49 -0.68 5.44
CA GLY A 134 5.98 -0.93 6.79
C GLY A 134 6.98 -1.65 7.67
N VAL A 135 6.48 -2.47 8.60
CA VAL A 135 7.30 -3.23 9.56
C VAL A 135 6.97 -4.72 9.43
N GLY A 136 7.93 -5.50 8.94
CA GLY A 136 7.71 -6.91 8.63
C GLY A 136 6.53 -7.07 7.67
N PRO A 137 5.53 -7.94 7.97
CA PRO A 137 4.38 -8.16 7.09
C PRO A 137 3.26 -7.11 7.25
N MET A 138 3.39 -6.15 8.17
CA MET A 138 2.40 -5.08 8.34
C MET A 138 2.75 -3.91 7.42
N LEU A 139 1.93 -3.71 6.38
CA LEU A 139 2.09 -2.66 5.39
C LEU A 139 1.28 -1.42 5.74
N THR A 140 1.75 -0.26 5.30
CA THR A 140 1.00 0.99 5.39
C THR A 140 1.26 1.92 4.20
N ASP A 141 0.38 2.91 4.05
CA ASP A 141 0.47 4.00 3.07
C ASP A 141 0.81 3.52 1.64
N PRO A 142 0.08 2.52 1.09
CA PRO A 142 0.33 2.05 -0.27
C PRO A 142 -0.12 3.10 -1.29
N GLN A 143 0.45 3.02 -2.50
CA GLN A 143 0.08 3.89 -3.60
C GLN A 143 -0.34 3.10 -4.84
N ILE A 144 -1.34 3.62 -5.56
CA ILE A 144 -1.68 3.17 -6.92
C ILE A 144 -1.03 4.13 -7.91
N LEU A 145 -0.21 3.60 -8.82
CA LEU A 145 0.26 4.33 -9.98
C LEU A 145 -0.65 4.03 -11.16
N ASP A 146 -1.34 5.05 -11.66
CA ASP A 146 -2.10 4.99 -12.90
C ASP A 146 -1.16 5.24 -14.09
N MET A 147 -1.24 4.38 -15.09
CA MET A 147 -0.38 4.39 -16.28
C MET A 147 -1.07 5.03 -17.48
N ASP A 148 -2.33 5.49 -17.36
CA ASP A 148 -3.01 6.21 -18.44
C ASP A 148 -2.39 7.61 -18.63
N PRO A 149 -1.71 7.87 -19.76
CA PRO A 149 -1.05 9.15 -20.02
C PRO A 149 -2.04 10.30 -20.31
N LYS A 150 -3.36 10.03 -20.39
CA LYS A 150 -4.37 11.05 -20.70
C LYS A 150 -4.70 11.96 -19.52
N TRP A 151 -4.28 11.63 -18.31
CA TRP A 151 -4.38 12.52 -17.16
C TRP A 151 -3.20 13.49 -17.14
N LYS A 152 -3.35 14.62 -17.84
CA LYS A 152 -2.49 15.78 -17.64
C LYS A 152 -3.17 16.73 -16.65
N HIS A 153 -2.51 17.00 -15.53
CA HIS A 153 -2.83 18.08 -14.60
C HIS A 153 -2.83 19.44 -15.32
#